data_AF-A0A1H4EPY3-F1
#
_entry.id   AF-A0A1H4EPY3-F1
#
_cell.length_a   1.000
_cell.length_b   1.000
_cell.length_c   1.000
_cell.angle_alpha   90.00
_cell.angle_beta   90.00
_cell.angle_gamma   90.00
#
_symmetry.space_group_name_H-M   'P 1'
#
loop_
_entity.id
_entity.type
_entity.pdbx_description
1 polymer ?
#
loop_
_entity_poly.entity_id
_entity_poly.type
_entity_poly.pdbx_seq_one_letter_code
_entity_poly.pdbx_strand_id
1 'polypeptide(L)'
;MHLDIKRLMQDADARIVAFHIGMKLFANGRLVESLDISSLSYEAMDSTYWTYCPFHERVQGKKDHHPSNCVVHPKNIMCFAGCGSHNIIEMVCEFCKVPKGRGYEIIAEAMGGVQLYLLDGKAPDYPKLTLKPEEQRALMLSPSNGTPLHLSMYELYSRSKRDYYSLIEDRAKEMLDEYQKLLAYYGSMDAPRASMIYDLMGPQYFDGGIYEELEKELKERIKTCANIVQFFDKKKTA
;
A
#
# COMPACT_ATOMS: atom_id res chain seq x y z
N MET A 1 4.10 -22.12 -18.21
CA MET A 1 4.07 -21.43 -16.91
C MET A 1 2.92 -20.46 -16.95
N HIS A 2 1.81 -20.74 -16.26
CA HIS A 2 0.61 -19.90 -16.32
C HIS A 2 0.54 -19.00 -15.07
N LEU A 3 0.47 -17.69 -15.28
CA LEU A 3 0.34 -16.70 -14.20
C LEU A 3 -1.13 -16.42 -13.86
N ASP A 4 -1.44 -16.27 -12.57
CA ASP A 4 -2.67 -15.69 -12.06
C ASP A 4 -2.63 -14.17 -12.25
N ILE A 5 -2.91 -13.77 -13.49
CA ILE A 5 -2.89 -12.36 -13.92
C ILE A 5 -3.89 -11.53 -13.11
N LYS A 6 -5.03 -12.11 -12.72
CA LYS A 6 -6.07 -11.38 -11.98
C LYS A 6 -5.54 -10.96 -10.61
N ARG A 7 -4.96 -11.90 -9.88
CA ARG A 7 -4.34 -11.62 -8.58
C ARG A 7 -3.14 -10.67 -8.73
N LEU A 8 -2.28 -10.91 -9.71
CA LEU A 8 -1.12 -10.05 -9.98
C LEU A 8 -1.54 -8.58 -10.17
N MET A 9 -2.54 -8.32 -11.01
CA MET A 9 -2.99 -6.97 -11.30
C MET A 9 -3.79 -6.34 -10.14
N GLN A 10 -4.42 -7.16 -9.29
CA GLN A 10 -4.97 -6.68 -8.02
C GLN A 10 -3.87 -6.21 -7.09
N ASP A 11 -2.79 -6.97 -6.98
CA ASP A 11 -1.66 -6.69 -6.08
C ASP A 11 -0.70 -5.61 -6.61
N ALA A 12 -0.63 -5.39 -7.92
CA ALA A 12 0.36 -4.50 -8.52
C ALA A 12 0.16 -3.02 -8.15
N ASP A 13 1.29 -2.33 -7.92
CA ASP A 13 1.36 -0.87 -7.75
C ASP A 13 2.26 -0.25 -8.83
N ALA A 14 1.76 0.73 -9.57
CA ALA A 14 2.51 1.34 -10.65
C ALA A 14 3.77 2.07 -10.16
N ARG A 15 3.80 2.60 -8.93
CA ARG A 15 4.94 3.34 -8.37
C ARG A 15 6.11 2.41 -8.12
N ILE A 16 5.83 1.25 -7.53
CA ILE A 16 6.82 0.20 -7.27
C ILE A 16 7.33 -0.36 -8.58
N VAL A 17 6.43 -0.69 -9.50
CA VAL A 17 6.79 -1.23 -10.81
C VAL A 17 7.61 -0.21 -11.60
N ALA A 18 7.22 1.06 -11.61
CA ALA A 18 7.97 2.12 -12.30
C ALA A 18 9.39 2.27 -11.74
N PHE A 19 9.54 2.27 -10.41
CA PHE A 19 10.87 2.31 -9.80
C PHE A 19 11.70 1.07 -10.14
N HIS A 20 11.10 -0.13 -10.03
CA HIS A 20 11.77 -1.40 -10.30
C HIS A 20 12.30 -1.49 -11.74
N ILE A 21 11.52 -1.04 -12.73
CA ILE A 21 11.94 -1.04 -14.13
C ILE A 21 12.89 0.11 -14.47
N GLY A 22 13.26 0.96 -13.50
CA GLY A 22 14.25 2.02 -13.66
C GLY A 22 13.69 3.33 -14.21
N MET A 23 12.38 3.60 -14.07
CA MET A 23 11.82 4.92 -14.37
C MET A 23 12.32 5.94 -13.35
N LYS A 24 12.62 7.15 -13.82
CA LYS A 24 12.99 8.27 -12.94
C LYS A 24 11.73 8.83 -12.28
N LEU A 25 11.60 8.59 -10.98
CA LEU A 25 10.51 9.14 -10.16
C LEU A 25 10.97 10.40 -9.43
N PHE A 26 10.08 11.38 -9.32
CA PHE A 26 10.33 12.64 -8.62
C PHE A 26 9.24 12.89 -7.57
N ALA A 27 9.63 13.25 -6.36
CA ALA A 27 8.73 13.69 -5.30
C ALA A 27 9.17 15.09 -4.86
N ASN A 28 8.22 16.04 -4.81
CA ASN A 28 8.51 17.45 -4.47
C ASN A 28 9.68 18.06 -5.27
N GLY A 29 9.77 17.71 -6.56
CA GLY A 29 10.82 18.19 -7.47
C GLY A 29 12.19 17.53 -7.30
N ARG A 30 12.35 16.57 -6.38
CA ARG A 30 13.61 15.85 -6.14
C ARG A 30 13.53 14.43 -6.67
N LEU A 31 14.65 13.94 -7.21
CA LEU A 31 14.75 12.55 -7.67
C LEU A 31 14.60 11.60 -6.47
N VAL A 32 13.81 10.56 -6.65
CA VAL A 32 13.63 9.49 -5.68
C VAL A 32 14.76 8.49 -5.87
N GLU A 33 15.73 8.50 -4.94
CA GLU A 33 16.88 7.58 -4.97
C GLU A 33 16.56 6.23 -4.33
N SER A 34 15.59 6.20 -3.43
CA SER A 34 15.04 4.99 -2.84
C SER A 34 13.56 5.19 -2.53
N LEU A 35 12.78 4.12 -2.67
CA LEU A 35 11.47 4.04 -2.06
C LEU A 35 11.70 3.55 -0.62
N ASP A 36 11.81 4.47 0.33
CA ASP A 36 11.97 4.12 1.74
C ASP A 36 10.63 3.61 2.30
N ILE A 37 10.42 2.30 2.14
CA ILE A 37 9.24 1.57 2.62
C ILE A 37 9.39 1.21 4.11
N SER A 38 10.58 1.39 4.69
CA SER A 38 10.91 0.91 6.04
C SER A 38 10.24 1.70 7.17
N SER A 39 9.81 2.94 6.89
CA SER A 39 9.23 3.83 7.89
C SER A 39 7.72 3.67 8.09
N LEU A 40 7.02 2.90 7.23
CA LEU A 40 5.55 2.72 7.24
C LEU A 40 4.75 4.03 7.48
N SER A 41 5.33 5.20 7.19
CA SER A 41 4.75 6.46 7.59
C SER A 41 3.77 6.99 6.54
N TYR A 42 2.67 7.55 7.01
CA TYR A 42 1.60 8.14 6.20
C TYR A 42 2.13 9.18 5.18
N GLU A 43 3.14 9.96 5.57
CA GLU A 43 3.71 11.06 4.77
C GLU A 43 4.48 10.57 3.53
N ALA A 44 5.14 9.40 3.62
CA ALA A 44 5.79 8.77 2.46
C ALA A 44 4.76 8.21 1.46
N MET A 45 3.56 7.87 1.92
CA MET A 45 2.53 7.13 1.16
C MET A 45 1.58 7.99 0.35
N ASP A 46 1.36 9.24 0.77
CA ASP A 46 0.55 10.25 0.07
C ASP A 46 1.39 11.08 -0.93
N SER A 47 2.65 10.71 -1.09
CA SER A 47 3.57 11.38 -2.01
C SER A 47 3.15 11.15 -3.46
N THR A 48 2.81 12.24 -4.15
CA THR A 48 2.59 12.23 -5.59
C THR A 48 3.92 12.07 -6.31
N TYR A 49 4.10 10.95 -7.03
CA TYR A 49 5.30 10.72 -7.82
C TYR A 49 5.10 11.20 -9.26
N TRP A 50 6.06 11.97 -9.73
CA TRP A 50 6.12 12.52 -11.07
C TRP A 50 7.20 11.81 -11.89
N THR A 51 7.05 11.75 -13.21
CA THR A 51 7.99 11.08 -14.12
C THR A 51 7.92 11.68 -15.51
N TYR A 52 8.91 11.38 -16.35
CA TYR A 52 8.78 11.57 -17.79
C TYR A 52 7.78 10.54 -18.35
N CYS A 53 6.87 11.00 -19.22
CA CYS A 53 5.84 10.14 -19.81
C CYS A 53 6.46 9.13 -20.80
N PRO A 54 6.30 7.80 -20.58
CA PRO A 54 6.87 6.79 -21.49
C PRO A 54 6.16 6.73 -22.85
N PHE A 55 4.93 7.25 -22.95
CA PHE A 55 4.10 7.21 -24.16
C PHE A 55 4.31 8.41 -25.08
N HIS A 56 5.05 9.42 -24.64
CA HIS A 56 5.13 10.72 -25.31
C HIS A 56 5.69 10.61 -26.74
N GLU A 57 6.73 9.79 -26.93
CA GLU A 57 7.36 9.60 -28.23
C GLU A 57 6.40 8.94 -29.22
N ARG A 58 5.63 7.93 -28.78
CA ARG A 58 4.64 7.26 -29.61
C ARG A 58 3.46 8.16 -29.96
N VAL A 59 2.97 8.94 -29.01
CA VAL A 59 1.73 9.72 -29.16
C VAL A 59 1.98 11.10 -29.79
N GLN A 60 3.10 11.74 -29.47
CA GLN A 60 3.42 13.11 -29.88
C GLN A 60 4.62 13.21 -30.82
N GLY A 61 5.27 12.09 -31.15
CA GLY A 61 6.44 12.07 -32.03
C GLY A 61 7.72 12.64 -31.41
N LYS A 62 7.73 12.93 -30.10
CA LYS A 62 8.89 13.47 -29.38
C LYS A 62 8.95 12.95 -27.95
N LYS A 63 10.16 12.88 -27.39
CA LYS A 63 10.35 12.49 -25.99
C LYS A 63 9.81 13.56 -25.05
N ASP A 64 9.34 13.11 -23.88
CA ASP A 64 8.97 14.02 -22.81
C ASP A 64 10.24 14.54 -22.12
N HIS A 65 10.28 15.84 -21.86
CA HIS A 65 11.38 16.52 -21.18
C HIS A 65 10.94 17.19 -19.88
N HIS A 66 9.66 17.08 -19.51
CA HIS A 66 9.13 17.72 -18.30
C HIS A 66 8.50 16.67 -17.38
N PRO A 67 9.16 16.30 -16.27
CA PRO A 67 8.66 15.25 -15.39
C PRO A 67 7.34 15.62 -14.71
N SER A 68 7.01 16.92 -14.62
CA SER A 68 5.71 17.40 -14.14
C SER A 68 4.54 17.13 -15.09
N ASN A 69 4.79 16.59 -16.30
CA ASN A 69 3.72 16.24 -17.24
C ASN A 69 3.02 14.94 -16.87
N CYS A 70 3.69 14.05 -16.14
CA CYS A 70 3.20 12.70 -15.91
C CYS A 70 3.24 12.34 -14.43
N VAL A 71 2.11 11.91 -13.88
CA VAL A 71 1.97 11.41 -12.52
C VAL A 71 1.84 9.89 -12.52
N VAL A 72 2.45 9.23 -11.54
CA VAL A 72 2.35 7.78 -11.31
C VAL A 72 1.45 7.56 -10.10
N HIS A 73 0.24 7.09 -10.36
CA HIS A 73 -0.72 6.68 -9.33
C HIS A 73 -0.55 5.19 -8.99
N PRO A 74 -1.12 4.69 -7.88
CA PRO A 74 -1.02 3.28 -7.52
C PRO A 74 -1.48 2.31 -8.62
N LYS A 75 -2.48 2.67 -9.43
CA LYS A 75 -3.09 1.77 -10.42
C LYS A 75 -2.88 2.17 -11.89
N ASN A 76 -2.32 3.34 -12.15
CA ASN A 76 -2.11 3.84 -13.50
C ASN A 76 -1.01 4.90 -13.54
N ILE A 77 -0.62 5.25 -14.76
CA ILE A 77 0.18 6.44 -15.06
C ILE A 77 -0.68 7.40 -15.88
N MET A 78 -0.69 8.68 -15.52
CA MET A 78 -1.50 9.70 -16.17
C MET A 78 -0.62 10.84 -16.66
N CYS A 79 -0.76 11.18 -17.95
CA CYS A 79 -0.04 12.28 -18.58
C CYS A 79 -0.99 13.42 -18.95
N PHE A 80 -0.74 14.60 -18.40
CA PHE A 80 -1.52 15.82 -18.63
C PHE A 80 -1.16 16.53 -19.93
N ALA A 81 -0.06 16.16 -20.57
CA ALA A 81 0.37 16.75 -21.83
C ALA A 81 -0.33 16.15 -23.06
N GLY A 82 -1.34 15.29 -22.89
CA GLY A 82 -2.16 14.75 -24.00
C GLY A 82 -1.93 13.28 -24.33
N CYS A 83 -1.13 12.54 -23.55
CA CYS A 83 -1.00 11.08 -23.73
C CYS A 83 -2.08 10.27 -23.01
N GLY A 84 -2.81 10.88 -22.05
CA GLY A 84 -3.89 10.24 -21.33
C GLY A 84 -3.43 9.33 -20.18
N SER A 85 -4.34 8.46 -19.73
CA SER A 85 -4.12 7.50 -18.63
C SER A 85 -3.90 6.09 -19.18
N HIS A 86 -2.89 5.40 -18.67
CA HIS A 86 -2.51 4.04 -19.06
C HIS A 86 -2.34 3.16 -17.82
N ASN A 87 -2.74 1.88 -17.91
CA ASN A 87 -2.61 0.95 -16.80
C ASN A 87 -1.16 0.45 -16.63
N ILE A 88 -0.91 -0.33 -15.57
CA ILE A 88 0.43 -0.82 -15.22
C ILE A 88 1.05 -1.68 -16.33
N ILE A 89 0.27 -2.56 -16.97
CA ILE A 89 0.81 -3.44 -18.02
C ILE A 89 1.16 -2.65 -19.29
N GLU A 90 0.35 -1.65 -19.65
CA GLU A 90 0.66 -0.74 -20.74
C GLU A 90 1.93 0.06 -20.46
N MET A 91 2.07 0.58 -19.23
CA MET A 91 3.27 1.31 -18.79
C MET A 91 4.53 0.45 -18.93
N VAL A 92 4.49 -0.79 -18.43
CA VAL A 92 5.65 -1.72 -18.50
C VAL A 92 5.99 -2.07 -19.94
N CYS A 93 4.99 -2.42 -20.75
CA CYS A 93 5.23 -2.77 -22.15
C CYS A 93 5.81 -1.59 -22.95
N GLU A 94 5.30 -0.38 -22.71
CA GLU A 94 5.78 0.82 -23.39
C GLU A 94 7.19 1.20 -22.95
N PHE A 95 7.48 1.19 -21.65
CA PHE A 95 8.78 1.61 -21.15
C PHE A 95 9.87 0.59 -21.47
N CYS A 96 9.61 -0.69 -21.22
CA CYS A 96 10.59 -1.76 -21.41
C CYS A 96 10.66 -2.26 -22.85
N LYS A 97 9.73 -1.85 -23.73
CA LYS A 97 9.60 -2.32 -25.12
C LYS A 97 9.47 -3.85 -25.22
N VAL A 98 8.61 -4.44 -24.38
CA VAL A 98 8.39 -5.88 -24.30
C VAL A 98 6.94 -6.26 -24.63
N PRO A 99 6.69 -7.51 -25.10
CA PRO A 99 5.33 -8.01 -25.26
C PRO A 99 4.63 -8.22 -23.90
N LYS A 100 3.29 -8.24 -23.91
CA LYS A 100 2.45 -8.37 -22.69
C LYS A 100 2.83 -9.54 -21.79
N GLY A 101 3.16 -10.71 -22.36
CA GLY A 101 3.57 -11.88 -21.58
C GLY A 101 4.78 -11.60 -20.69
N ARG A 102 5.86 -11.08 -21.28
CA ARG A 102 7.05 -10.65 -20.53
C ARG A 102 6.75 -9.47 -19.62
N GLY A 103 5.84 -8.59 -20.01
CA GLY A 103 5.38 -7.48 -19.15
C GLY A 103 4.77 -7.97 -17.83
N TYR A 104 3.93 -9.01 -17.85
CA TYR A 104 3.40 -9.59 -16.61
C TYR A 104 4.47 -10.25 -15.76
N GLU A 105 5.47 -10.89 -16.37
CA GLU A 105 6.61 -11.44 -15.62
C GLU A 105 7.40 -10.33 -14.92
N ILE A 106 7.65 -9.20 -15.60
CA ILE A 106 8.34 -8.04 -15.01
C ILE A 106 7.51 -7.43 -13.87
N ILE A 107 6.19 -7.31 -14.03
CA ILE A 107 5.32 -6.86 -12.94
C ILE A 107 5.40 -7.85 -11.78
N ALA A 108 5.36 -9.16 -12.04
CA ALA A 108 5.49 -10.16 -11.01
C ALA A 108 6.88 -10.11 -10.33
N GLU A 109 7.96 -9.91 -11.08
CA GLU A 109 9.32 -9.70 -10.55
C GLU A 109 9.36 -8.49 -9.60
N ALA A 110 8.77 -7.36 -10.01
CA ALA A 110 8.65 -6.16 -9.18
C ALA A 110 7.78 -6.35 -7.93
N MET A 111 6.71 -7.15 -8.04
CA MET A 111 5.73 -7.37 -6.97
C MET A 111 6.08 -8.53 -6.05
N GLY A 112 6.97 -9.40 -6.46
CA GLY A 112 7.58 -10.33 -5.54
C GLY A 112 8.23 -11.60 -6.08
N GLY A 113 8.56 -11.58 -7.35
CA GLY A 113 8.95 -12.76 -8.08
C GLY A 113 7.75 -13.48 -8.67
N VAL A 114 7.99 -14.00 -9.87
CA VAL A 114 7.05 -14.75 -10.72
C VAL A 114 6.38 -15.91 -9.97
N GLN A 115 7.12 -16.56 -9.07
CA GLN A 115 6.68 -17.72 -8.29
C GLN A 115 5.44 -17.46 -7.42
N LEU A 116 5.18 -16.21 -7.03
CA LEU A 116 4.02 -15.85 -6.19
C LEU A 116 2.69 -15.92 -6.95
N TYR A 117 2.78 -15.89 -8.28
CA TYR A 117 1.63 -15.75 -9.15
C TYR A 117 1.46 -16.96 -10.08
N LEU A 118 2.09 -18.10 -9.81
CA LEU A 118 1.91 -19.31 -10.64
C LEU A 118 0.59 -20.02 -10.32
N LEU A 119 -0.18 -20.40 -11.35
CA LEU A 119 -1.45 -21.12 -11.24
C LEU A 119 -1.30 -22.61 -10.88
N ASP A 120 -0.18 -23.24 -11.26
CA ASP A 120 -0.01 -24.69 -11.26
C ASP A 120 0.61 -25.28 -9.97
N GLY A 121 0.94 -24.44 -8.98
CA GLY A 121 1.40 -24.90 -7.67
C GLY A 121 0.26 -24.77 -6.66
N LYS A 122 0.10 -25.73 -5.74
CA LYS A 122 -0.51 -25.43 -4.44
C LYS A 122 0.06 -24.09 -4.02
N ALA A 123 -0.78 -23.06 -3.84
CA ALA A 123 -0.33 -21.74 -3.40
C ALA A 123 0.67 -22.02 -2.27
N PRO A 124 1.97 -21.74 -2.50
CA PRO A 124 2.95 -22.23 -1.56
C PRO A 124 2.58 -21.58 -0.21
N ASP A 125 2.82 -22.25 0.91
CA ASP A 125 2.41 -21.82 2.28
C ASP A 125 3.21 -20.57 2.74
N TYR A 126 3.10 -19.56 1.90
CA TYR A 126 3.83 -18.32 1.86
C TYR A 126 2.88 -17.22 2.28
N PRO A 127 3.46 -16.19 2.89
CA PRO A 127 2.76 -15.38 3.84
C PRO A 127 1.82 -14.43 3.12
N LYS A 128 0.93 -13.86 3.91
CA LYS A 128 0.17 -12.68 3.58
C LYS A 128 1.15 -11.51 3.29
N LEU A 129 1.67 -11.45 2.07
CA LEU A 129 2.59 -10.41 1.57
C LEU A 129 1.85 -9.07 1.44
N THR A 130 0.56 -9.16 1.14
CA THR A 130 -0.36 -8.03 1.11
C THR A 130 -1.28 -8.15 2.32
N LEU A 131 -1.14 -7.21 3.27
CA LEU A 131 -2.15 -7.01 4.30
C LEU A 131 -3.50 -6.75 3.63
N LYS A 132 -4.58 -7.33 4.16
CA LYS A 132 -5.92 -7.02 3.64
C LYS A 132 -6.27 -5.55 3.96
N PRO A 133 -7.19 -4.92 3.22
CA PRO A 133 -7.57 -3.53 3.48
C PRO A 133 -7.96 -3.27 4.95
N GLU A 134 -8.66 -4.20 5.60
CA GLU A 134 -8.99 -4.09 7.02
C GLU A 134 -7.76 -4.12 7.95
N GLU A 135 -6.74 -4.90 7.62
CA GLU A 135 -5.49 -4.96 8.38
C GLU A 135 -4.65 -3.72 8.14
N GLN A 136 -4.62 -3.22 6.90
CA GLN A 136 -3.96 -1.95 6.59
C GLN A 136 -4.61 -0.80 7.35
N ARG A 137 -5.94 -0.73 7.41
CA ARG A 137 -6.66 0.27 8.21
C ARG A 137 -6.35 0.15 9.70
N ALA A 138 -6.36 -1.07 10.24
CA ALA A 138 -6.01 -1.34 11.63
C ALA A 138 -4.54 -1.01 11.96
N LEU A 139 -3.63 -1.08 10.99
CA LEU A 139 -2.23 -0.68 11.19
C LEU A 139 -1.98 0.81 10.87
N MET A 140 -3.03 1.55 10.50
CA MET A 140 -2.97 2.92 9.98
C MET A 140 -2.02 3.06 8.77
N LEU A 141 -2.07 2.07 7.88
CA LEU A 141 -1.29 2.01 6.64
C LEU A 141 -2.12 2.42 5.42
N SER A 142 -3.44 2.60 5.52
CA SER A 142 -4.24 3.11 4.41
C SER A 142 -4.23 4.66 4.40
N PRO A 143 -4.03 5.32 3.24
CA PRO A 143 -4.27 6.75 3.11
C PRO A 143 -5.73 7.09 3.45
N SER A 144 -5.97 8.31 3.90
CA SER A 144 -7.29 8.81 4.35
C SER A 144 -8.39 8.73 3.27
N ASN A 145 -8.01 8.58 1.99
CA ASN A 145 -8.92 8.40 0.86
C ASN A 145 -9.41 6.94 0.63
N GLY A 146 -9.02 5.99 1.50
CA GLY A 146 -9.50 4.60 1.43
C GLY A 146 -8.86 3.75 0.34
N THR A 147 -7.81 4.24 -0.33
CA THR A 147 -7.09 3.44 -1.33
C THR A 147 -6.28 2.35 -0.61
N PRO A 148 -6.45 1.05 -0.95
CA PRO A 148 -5.59 0.00 -0.41
C PRO A 148 -4.13 0.30 -0.73
N LEU A 149 -3.31 0.29 0.32
CA LEU A 149 -1.89 0.45 0.23
C LEU A 149 -1.28 -0.82 -0.37
N HIS A 150 -0.66 -0.69 -1.53
CA HIS A 150 0.22 -1.71 -2.07
C HIS A 150 1.64 -1.35 -1.65
N LEU A 151 1.98 -1.69 -0.40
CA LEU A 151 3.36 -1.67 0.06
C LEU A 151 4.18 -2.62 -0.82
N SER A 152 5.37 -2.21 -1.23
CA SER A 152 6.40 -3.18 -1.64
C SER A 152 7.04 -3.75 -0.36
N MET A 153 6.18 -4.32 0.48
CA MET A 153 6.51 -5.26 1.54
C MET A 153 7.41 -6.39 1.03
N TYR A 154 7.42 -6.61 -0.28
CA TYR A 154 8.27 -7.55 -0.95
C TYR A 154 9.76 -7.22 -0.91
N GLU A 155 10.20 -5.98 -1.11
CA GLU A 155 11.65 -5.68 -1.04
C GLU A 155 12.20 -5.98 0.36
N LEU A 156 11.42 -5.67 1.39
CA LEU A 156 11.76 -6.02 2.76
C LEU A 156 11.72 -7.54 2.97
N TYR A 157 10.66 -8.22 2.51
CA TYR A 157 10.53 -9.68 2.62
C TYR A 157 11.62 -10.46 1.86
N SER A 158 11.99 -10.01 0.67
CA SER A 158 13.01 -10.63 -0.18
C SER A 158 14.42 -10.44 0.36
N ARG A 159 14.70 -9.30 1.00
CA ARG A 159 15.96 -9.05 1.73
C ARG A 159 16.01 -9.83 3.04
N SER A 160 14.92 -9.81 3.81
CA SER A 160 14.84 -10.46 5.12
C SER A 160 13.38 -10.71 5.51
N LYS A 161 12.97 -11.99 5.43
CA LYS A 161 11.65 -12.41 5.91
C LYS A 161 11.44 -12.07 7.39
N ARG A 162 12.51 -12.17 8.19
CA ARG A 162 12.48 -11.87 9.63
C ARG A 162 12.12 -10.40 9.87
N ASP A 163 12.78 -9.50 9.14
CA ASP A 163 12.59 -8.07 9.35
C ASP A 163 11.24 -7.61 8.82
N TYR A 164 10.77 -8.20 7.71
CA TYR A 164 9.41 -8.02 7.22
C TYR A 164 8.36 -8.35 8.28
N TYR A 165 8.43 -9.55 8.87
CA TYR A 165 7.45 -9.95 9.86
C TYR A 165 7.58 -9.18 11.17
N SER A 166 8.81 -8.89 11.59
CA SER A 166 9.04 -8.10 12.81
C SER A 166 8.46 -6.70 12.65
N LEU A 167 8.63 -6.05 11.49
CA LEU A 167 8.05 -4.74 11.22
C LEU A 167 6.51 -4.74 11.33
N ILE A 168 5.84 -5.74 10.73
CA ILE A 168 4.38 -5.86 10.81
C ILE A 168 3.92 -6.17 12.23
N GLU A 169 4.61 -7.06 12.92
CA GLU A 169 4.28 -7.46 14.29
C GLU A 169 4.50 -6.31 15.28
N ASP A 170 5.62 -5.59 15.19
CA ASP A 170 5.94 -4.45 16.03
C ASP A 170 4.91 -3.34 15.83
N ARG A 171 4.53 -3.05 14.57
CA ARG A 171 3.45 -2.10 14.27
C ARG A 171 2.10 -2.57 14.80
N ALA A 172 1.80 -3.86 14.71
CA ALA A 172 0.56 -4.41 15.26
C ALA A 172 0.51 -4.33 16.78
N LYS A 173 1.64 -4.52 17.47
CA LYS A 173 1.77 -4.34 18.93
C LYS A 173 1.61 -2.89 19.35
N GLU A 174 2.25 -1.97 18.64
CA GLU A 174 2.11 -0.52 18.85
C GLU A 174 0.64 -0.09 18.70
N MET A 175 0.01 -0.45 17.59
CA MET A 175 -1.38 -0.07 17.33
C MET A 175 -2.36 -0.76 18.28
N LEU A 176 -2.08 -1.99 18.71
CA LEU A 176 -2.89 -2.67 19.71
C LEU A 176 -2.91 -1.90 21.03
N ASP A 177 -1.74 -1.48 21.53
CA ASP A 177 -1.60 -0.68 22.75
C ASP A 177 -2.31 0.68 22.61
N GLU A 178 -2.12 1.36 21.48
CA GLU A 178 -2.79 2.63 21.20
C GLU A 178 -4.32 2.50 21.14
N TYR A 179 -4.87 1.49 20.47
CA TYR A 179 -6.32 1.29 20.44
C TYR A 179 -6.89 0.88 21.79
N GLN A 180 -6.16 0.11 22.60
CA GLN A 180 -6.57 -0.21 23.97
C GLN A 180 -6.60 1.04 24.84
N LYS A 181 -5.61 1.93 24.73
CA LYS A 181 -5.63 3.25 25.39
C LYS A 181 -6.83 4.08 24.93
N LEU A 182 -7.04 4.19 23.62
CA LEU A 182 -8.16 4.97 23.08
C LEU A 182 -9.51 4.44 23.56
N LEU A 183 -9.69 3.12 23.60
CA LEU A 183 -10.89 2.48 24.10
C LEU A 183 -11.08 2.78 25.60
N ALA A 184 -10.03 2.72 26.40
CA ALA A 184 -10.10 3.00 27.83
C ALA A 184 -10.39 4.47 28.15
N TYR A 185 -9.88 5.40 27.36
CA TYR A 185 -10.03 6.85 27.62
C TYR A 185 -11.26 7.48 26.96
N TYR A 186 -11.73 6.96 25.83
CA TYR A 186 -12.77 7.60 25.01
C TYR A 186 -13.90 6.66 24.58
N GLY A 187 -13.78 5.35 24.80
CA GLY A 187 -14.65 4.34 24.19
C GLY A 187 -16.08 4.26 24.72
N SER A 188 -16.46 5.05 25.70
CA SER A 188 -17.83 5.12 26.21
C SER A 188 -18.13 6.48 26.82
N MET A 189 -19.42 6.77 27.07
CA MET A 189 -19.84 7.97 27.79
C MET A 189 -19.23 8.08 29.20
N ASP A 190 -18.94 6.93 29.83
CA ASP A 190 -18.36 6.87 31.17
C ASP A 190 -16.83 6.92 31.17
N ALA A 191 -16.21 6.99 29.99
CA ALA A 191 -14.76 6.99 29.89
C ALA A 191 -14.15 8.30 30.42
N PRO A 192 -12.94 8.27 31.03
CA PRO A 192 -12.34 9.42 31.71
C PRO A 192 -12.17 10.68 30.87
N ARG A 193 -12.16 10.55 29.53
CA ARG A 193 -12.01 11.66 28.59
C ARG A 193 -13.13 11.72 27.55
N ALA A 194 -14.29 11.13 27.84
CA ALA A 194 -15.44 11.13 26.94
C ALA A 194 -15.82 12.55 26.46
N SER A 195 -15.78 13.55 27.36
CA SER A 195 -16.08 14.95 27.02
C SER A 195 -15.21 15.53 25.90
N MET A 196 -13.98 15.05 25.70
CA MET A 196 -13.12 15.53 24.62
C MET A 196 -13.67 15.17 23.23
N ILE A 197 -14.42 14.06 23.12
CA ILE A 197 -15.07 13.68 21.85
C ILE A 197 -16.17 14.69 21.50
N TYR A 198 -16.94 15.11 22.50
CA TYR A 198 -17.92 16.18 22.35
C TYR A 198 -17.26 17.49 21.94
N ASP A 199 -16.16 17.87 22.58
CA ASP A 199 -15.44 19.11 22.28
C ASP A 199 -14.85 19.12 20.86
N LEU A 200 -14.36 17.97 20.38
CA LEU A 200 -13.77 17.82 19.04
C LEU A 200 -14.82 17.82 17.93
N MET A 201 -15.96 17.17 18.13
CA MET A 201 -17.01 17.07 17.12
C MET A 201 -17.92 18.29 17.11
N GLY A 202 -18.09 18.92 18.27
CA GLY A 202 -18.98 20.06 18.44
C GLY A 202 -20.46 19.66 18.55
N PRO A 203 -21.28 20.52 19.16
CA PRO A 203 -22.68 20.23 19.52
C PRO A 203 -23.59 19.83 18.35
N GLN A 204 -23.25 20.25 17.14
CA GLN A 204 -24.08 20.01 15.94
C GLN A 204 -23.88 18.62 15.32
N TYR A 205 -22.79 17.93 15.64
CA TYR A 205 -22.45 16.62 15.07
C TYR A 205 -22.42 15.51 16.12
N PHE A 206 -22.65 15.84 17.39
CA PHE A 206 -22.59 14.88 18.47
C PHE A 206 -23.96 14.27 18.77
N ASP A 207 -24.06 12.95 18.64
CA ASP A 207 -25.13 12.14 19.23
C ASP A 207 -24.55 11.04 20.14
N GLY A 208 -25.39 10.46 21.01
CA GLY A 208 -24.95 9.40 21.92
C GLY A 208 -24.51 8.11 21.23
N GLY A 209 -24.91 7.90 19.96
CA GLY A 209 -24.54 6.72 19.16
C GLY A 209 -23.07 6.72 18.74
N ILE A 210 -22.40 7.87 18.75
CA ILE A 210 -20.96 8.00 18.44
C ILE A 210 -20.11 7.11 19.34
N TYR A 211 -20.44 6.97 20.62
CA TYR A 211 -19.66 6.11 21.50
C TYR A 211 -19.84 4.63 21.15
N GLU A 212 -21.04 4.20 20.77
CA GLU A 212 -21.27 2.82 20.32
C GLU A 212 -20.49 2.52 19.03
N GLU A 213 -20.48 3.46 18.08
CA GLU A 213 -19.71 3.35 16.84
C GLU A 213 -18.20 3.33 17.09
N LEU A 214 -17.70 4.24 17.93
CA LEU A 214 -16.30 4.33 18.31
C LEU A 214 -15.85 3.07 19.03
N GLU A 215 -16.63 2.58 19.99
CA GLU A 215 -16.33 1.37 20.74
C GLU A 215 -16.25 0.16 19.80
N LYS A 216 -17.21 0.03 18.87
CA LYS A 216 -17.25 -1.04 17.88
C LYS A 216 -16.02 -1.01 16.97
N GLU A 217 -15.71 0.15 16.40
CA GLU A 217 -14.56 0.33 15.50
C GLU A 217 -13.24 0.01 16.23
N LEU A 218 -13.06 0.51 17.46
CA LEU A 218 -11.87 0.24 18.26
C LEU A 218 -11.76 -1.26 18.59
N LYS A 219 -12.85 -1.93 18.97
CA LYS A 219 -12.85 -3.38 19.23
C LYS A 219 -12.51 -4.20 17.98
N GLU A 220 -13.03 -3.81 16.82
CA GLU A 220 -12.71 -4.46 15.54
C GLU A 220 -11.22 -4.31 15.17
N ARG A 221 -10.65 -3.12 15.38
CA ARG A 221 -9.22 -2.86 15.16
C ARG A 221 -8.33 -3.61 16.14
N ILE A 222 -8.67 -3.61 17.44
CA ILE A 222 -7.98 -4.39 18.48
C ILE A 222 -7.96 -5.87 18.11
N LYS A 223 -9.10 -6.44 17.73
CA LYS A 223 -9.22 -7.84 17.31
C LYS A 223 -8.33 -8.13 16.10
N THR A 224 -8.28 -7.21 15.13
CA THR A 224 -7.47 -7.34 13.92
C THR A 224 -5.98 -7.33 14.26
N CYS A 225 -5.51 -6.36 15.04
CA CYS A 225 -4.12 -6.30 15.52
C CYS A 225 -3.74 -7.54 16.33
N ALA A 226 -4.60 -8.00 17.24
CA ALA A 226 -4.35 -9.21 18.03
C ALA A 226 -4.21 -10.48 17.16
N ASN A 227 -5.05 -10.62 16.13
CA ASN A 227 -4.94 -11.73 15.19
C ASN A 227 -3.63 -11.70 14.39
N ILE A 228 -3.18 -10.50 13.99
CA ILE A 228 -1.90 -10.30 13.30
C ILE A 228 -0.75 -10.73 14.21
N VAL A 229 -0.71 -10.26 15.46
CA VAL A 229 0.33 -10.62 16.44
C VAL A 229 0.35 -12.13 16.68
N GLN A 230 -0.80 -12.74 16.95
CA GLN A 230 -0.89 -14.20 17.18
C GLN A 230 -0.46 -15.03 15.97
N PHE A 231 -0.76 -14.56 14.75
CA PHE A 231 -0.34 -15.24 13.53
C PHE A 231 1.18 -15.25 13.39
N PHE A 232 1.84 -14.14 13.71
CA PHE A 232 3.30 -14.01 13.58
C PHE A 232 4.07 -14.65 14.73
N ASP A 233 3.54 -14.64 15.96
CA ASP A 233 4.11 -15.39 17.09
C ASP A 233 4.14 -16.91 16.82
N LYS A 234 3.09 -17.45 16.19
CA LYS A 234 3.04 -18.87 15.79
C LYS A 234 4.03 -19.22 14.68
N LYS A 235 4.37 -18.27 13.79
CA LYS A 235 5.35 -18.46 12.71
C LYS A 235 6.81 -18.36 13.20
N LYS A 236 7.07 -17.80 14.38
CA LYS A 236 8.40 -17.76 15.01
C LYS A 236 8.79 -19.08 15.72
N THR A 237 7.82 -19.93 16.03
CA THR A 237 7.99 -21.16 16.82
C THR A 237 7.89 -22.45 16.00
N ALA A 238 7.61 -22.35 14.71
CA ALA A 238 7.56 -23.45 13.74
C ALA A 238 8.78 -23.41 12.81
#